data_AF-A0A2V5Q9C2-F1
#
_entry.id   AF-A0A2V5Q9C2-F1
#
_cell.length_a   1.000
_cell.length_b   1.000
_cell.length_c   1.000
_cell.angle_alpha   90.00
_cell.angle_beta   90.00
_cell.angle_gamma   90.00
#
_symmetry.space_group_name_H-M   'P 1'
#
loop_
_entity.id
_entity.type
_entity.pdbx_description
1 polymer ?
#
loop_
_entity_poly.entity_id
_entity_poly.type
_entity_poly.pdbx_seq_one_letter_code
_entity_poly.pdbx_strand_id
1 'polypeptide(L)'
;MICPQITQITADLFSMSRSEICENLRNLRFVTLLFVVPLPASAQMLAPSAVPSATPASEEETIVPTFETQKLARTYILDVPSPRGQITDRNGVPLAQNRLSYNLAINFPTPLDFSDAQALSFVREKLDKAEKLIGRTLRISDQAILRHYRNRGIMPLEIAQNLSQSEYEE
;
A
#
# COMPACT_ATOMS: atom_id res chain seq x y z
N MET A 1 -29.67 -10.48 -38.89
CA MET A 1 -29.49 -11.80 -38.26
C MET A 1 -28.83 -11.57 -36.92
N ILE A 2 -29.61 -11.71 -35.86
CA ILE A 2 -29.31 -11.34 -34.48
C ILE A 2 -28.92 -12.63 -33.73
N CYS A 3 -27.74 -12.67 -33.12
CA CYS A 3 -27.27 -13.81 -32.33
C CYS A 3 -27.78 -13.71 -30.87
N PRO A 4 -28.32 -14.80 -30.28
CA PRO A 4 -29.02 -14.81 -28.99
C PRO A 4 -28.10 -15.32 -27.86
N GLN A 5 -27.07 -14.56 -27.47
CA GLN A 5 -26.17 -14.97 -26.37
C GLN A 5 -26.24 -14.04 -25.14
N ILE A 6 -26.87 -12.88 -25.27
CA ILE A 6 -26.88 -11.87 -24.19
C ILE A 6 -28.02 -12.11 -23.17
N THR A 7 -29.05 -12.88 -23.54
CA THR A 7 -30.22 -13.13 -22.69
C THR A 7 -30.10 -14.34 -21.73
N GLN A 8 -29.09 -15.21 -21.88
CA GLN A 8 -28.94 -16.36 -20.95
C GLN A 8 -28.15 -16.04 -19.68
N ILE A 9 -27.21 -15.08 -19.73
CA ILE A 9 -26.34 -14.77 -18.58
C ILE A 9 -27.12 -14.07 -17.46
N THR A 10 -28.18 -13.33 -17.79
CA THR A 10 -29.00 -12.59 -16.80
C THR A 10 -29.97 -13.48 -16.03
N ALA A 11 -30.26 -14.69 -16.51
CA ALA A 11 -31.18 -15.62 -15.83
C ALA A 11 -30.48 -16.50 -14.78
N ASP A 12 -29.20 -16.83 -14.96
CA ASP A 12 -28.46 -17.71 -14.04
C ASP A 12 -27.96 -16.99 -12.78
N LEU A 13 -27.67 -15.68 -12.85
CA LEU A 13 -27.27 -14.91 -11.67
C LEU A 13 -28.43 -14.70 -10.67
N PHE A 14 -29.68 -14.77 -11.14
CA PHE A 14 -30.86 -14.54 -10.29
C PHE A 14 -31.43 -15.83 -9.69
N SER A 15 -31.07 -17.02 -10.21
CA SER A 15 -31.59 -18.30 -9.71
C SER A 15 -30.76 -18.91 -8.57
N MET A 16 -29.45 -18.60 -8.49
CA MET A 16 -28.58 -19.12 -7.43
C MET A 16 -28.61 -18.33 -6.10
N SER A 17 -29.21 -17.14 -6.08
CA SER A 17 -29.23 -16.28 -4.88
C SER A 17 -30.40 -16.54 -3.92
N ARG A 18 -31.35 -17.42 -4.26
CA ARG A 18 -32.60 -17.59 -3.48
C ARG A 18 -32.78 -18.94 -2.78
N SER A 19 -31.90 -19.91 -2.97
CA SER A 19 -32.08 -21.27 -2.42
C SER A 19 -31.24 -21.62 -1.19
N GLU A 20 -30.30 -20.78 -0.75
CA GLU A 20 -29.33 -21.18 0.30
C GLU A 20 -29.55 -20.53 1.68
N ILE A 21 -30.61 -19.73 1.88
CA ILE A 21 -30.82 -19.01 3.16
C ILE A 21 -32.01 -19.59 3.96
N CYS A 22 -32.74 -20.56 3.43
CA CYS A 22 -33.97 -21.04 4.05
C CYS A 22 -33.91 -22.52 4.48
N GLU A 23 -32.79 -22.97 5.06
CA GLU A 23 -32.77 -24.34 5.60
C GLU A 23 -31.79 -24.61 6.75
N ASN A 24 -31.49 -23.63 7.64
CA ASN A 24 -30.79 -24.02 8.87
C ASN A 24 -30.90 -23.05 10.04
N LEU A 25 -32.10 -22.85 10.60
CA LEU A 25 -32.21 -22.36 11.99
C LEU A 25 -33.53 -22.78 12.65
N ARG A 26 -33.96 -24.03 12.38
CA ARG A 26 -35.12 -24.67 13.03
C ARG A 26 -34.69 -25.44 14.27
N ASN A 27 -33.82 -24.89 15.12
CA ASN A 27 -33.43 -25.48 16.41
C ASN A 27 -32.64 -24.48 17.27
N LEU A 28 -33.31 -23.48 17.87
CA LEU A 28 -32.87 -22.94 19.16
C LEU A 28 -33.99 -22.14 19.82
N ARG A 29 -35.03 -22.85 20.28
CA ARG A 29 -35.86 -22.35 21.39
C ARG A 29 -35.30 -22.97 22.65
N PHE A 30 -34.81 -22.17 23.61
CA PHE A 30 -35.04 -22.31 25.05
C PHE A 30 -34.34 -21.15 25.81
N VAL A 31 -35.16 -20.22 26.30
CA VAL A 31 -35.13 -19.63 27.66
C VAL A 31 -33.87 -18.87 28.13
N THR A 32 -34.00 -17.55 28.27
CA THR A 32 -33.54 -16.76 29.46
C THR A 32 -34.09 -15.33 29.33
N LEU A 33 -35.25 -15.04 29.90
CA LEU A 33 -35.52 -14.50 31.25
C LEU A 33 -35.08 -13.03 31.44
N LEU A 34 -36.10 -12.16 31.41
CA LEU A 34 -36.25 -10.83 32.02
C LEU A 34 -35.18 -10.40 33.03
N PHE A 35 -34.49 -9.30 32.74
CA PHE A 35 -34.06 -8.32 33.74
C PHE A 35 -34.26 -6.91 33.17
N VAL A 36 -35.34 -6.25 33.60
CA VAL A 36 -35.57 -4.82 33.39
C VAL A 36 -34.91 -4.08 34.55
N VAL A 37 -33.95 -3.21 34.22
CA VAL A 37 -33.39 -2.20 35.14
C VAL A 37 -33.37 -0.87 34.38
N PRO A 38 -34.06 0.18 34.85
CA PRO A 38 -34.02 1.49 34.21
C PRO A 38 -32.87 2.30 34.80
N LEU A 39 -32.05 2.92 33.95
CA LEU A 39 -31.07 3.93 34.35
C LEU A 39 -31.01 5.04 33.26
N PRO A 40 -30.60 6.26 33.60
CA PRO A 40 -31.42 7.45 33.45
C PRO A 40 -30.95 8.31 32.28
N ALA A 41 -31.84 9.12 31.75
CA ALA A 41 -31.47 10.26 30.92
C ALA A 41 -30.66 11.25 31.77
N SER A 42 -29.33 11.26 31.58
CA SER A 42 -28.44 12.33 32.01
C SER A 42 -27.90 13.01 30.75
N ALA A 43 -28.46 14.17 30.42
CA ALA A 43 -27.87 15.09 29.47
C ALA A 43 -26.63 15.70 30.14
N GLN A 44 -25.43 15.39 29.64
CA GLN A 44 -24.21 16.03 30.10
C GLN A 44 -23.43 16.60 28.91
N MET A 45 -23.29 17.92 28.97
CA MET A 45 -22.50 18.78 28.11
C MET A 45 -21.06 18.27 27.95
N LEU A 46 -20.46 18.59 26.80
CA LEU A 46 -19.02 18.54 26.56
C LEU A 46 -18.28 19.18 27.75
N ALA A 47 -17.42 18.39 28.40
CA ALA A 47 -16.28 18.87 29.16
C ALA A 47 -15.05 18.05 28.77
N PRO A 48 -13.88 18.68 28.59
CA PRO A 48 -12.68 18.02 28.11
C PRO A 48 -12.08 17.15 29.22
N SER A 49 -11.95 15.84 28.98
CA SER A 49 -11.25 14.94 29.89
C SER A 49 -9.75 14.95 29.57
N ALA A 50 -8.97 15.31 30.58
CA ALA A 50 -7.52 15.17 30.63
C ALA A 50 -7.11 13.69 30.44
N VAL A 51 -5.98 13.48 29.75
CA VAL A 51 -5.33 12.18 29.54
C VAL A 51 -4.19 12.04 30.55
N PRO A 52 -3.98 10.87 31.20
CA PRO A 52 -2.88 10.66 32.13
C PRO A 52 -1.56 10.31 31.42
N SER A 53 -0.45 10.81 31.97
CA SER A 53 0.93 10.48 31.60
C SER A 53 1.32 9.04 31.99
N ALA A 54 2.06 8.35 31.12
CA ALA A 54 3.31 7.63 31.44
C ALA A 54 4.01 7.10 30.17
N THR A 55 5.30 7.43 30.06
CA THR A 55 6.29 7.33 28.96
C THR A 55 6.80 5.89 28.71
N PRO A 56 7.43 5.59 27.55
CA PRO A 56 8.88 5.74 27.43
C PRO A 56 9.29 6.58 26.21
N ALA A 57 10.39 7.32 26.38
CA ALA A 57 10.80 8.43 25.55
C ALA A 57 11.24 7.93 24.17
N SER A 58 10.44 8.22 23.15
CA SER A 58 11.02 8.60 21.87
C SER A 58 11.60 9.98 22.09
N GLU A 59 12.85 10.17 21.73
CA GLU A 59 13.52 11.47 21.72
C GLU A 59 12.72 12.38 20.79
N GLU A 60 11.74 13.09 21.34
CA GLU A 60 11.00 14.11 20.62
C GLU A 60 11.97 15.28 20.52
N GLU A 61 12.73 15.32 19.42
CA GLU A 61 13.55 16.46 19.07
C GLU A 61 12.64 17.69 19.10
N THR A 62 12.69 18.44 20.18
CA THR A 62 11.94 19.68 20.34
C THR A 62 12.47 20.61 19.25
N ILE A 63 11.70 20.76 18.18
CA ILE A 63 12.04 21.62 17.05
C ILE A 63 11.98 23.05 17.57
N VAL A 64 13.10 23.53 18.13
CA VAL A 64 13.23 24.93 18.53
C VAL A 64 13.17 25.73 17.23
N PRO A 65 12.16 26.60 17.05
CA PRO A 65 12.08 27.42 15.86
C PRO A 65 13.29 28.37 15.88
N THR A 66 14.33 28.01 15.14
CA THR A 66 15.46 28.89 14.92
C THR A 66 15.09 29.88 13.83
N PHE A 67 15.43 31.15 14.01
CA PHE A 67 15.17 32.20 13.03
C PHE A 67 16.01 31.99 11.75
N GLU A 68 17.10 31.22 11.84
CA GLU A 68 18.01 30.98 10.73
C GLU A 68 17.59 29.78 9.86
N THR A 69 17.64 29.93 8.55
CA THR A 69 17.45 28.80 7.64
C THR A 69 18.52 27.74 7.89
N GLN A 70 18.11 26.50 8.17
CA GLN A 70 19.05 25.37 8.33
C GLN A 70 19.79 25.12 7.02
N LYS A 71 21.04 25.58 6.94
CA LYS A 71 21.86 25.53 5.71
C LYS A 71 22.23 24.11 5.24
N LEU A 72 22.06 23.10 6.09
CA LEU A 72 22.42 21.71 5.80
C LEU A 72 21.25 20.89 5.23
N ALA A 73 20.03 21.43 5.24
CA ALA A 73 18.87 20.73 4.69
C ALA A 73 18.91 20.74 3.15
N ARG A 74 18.89 19.56 2.53
CA ARG A 74 18.75 19.43 1.07
C ARG A 74 17.27 19.52 0.70
N THR A 75 16.91 20.49 -0.13
CA THR A 75 15.57 20.60 -0.71
C THR A 75 15.46 19.70 -1.94
N TYR A 76 14.49 18.79 -1.95
CA TYR A 76 14.14 17.99 -3.12
C TYR A 76 12.86 18.52 -3.75
N ILE A 77 12.86 18.67 -5.08
CA ILE A 77 11.67 19.00 -5.86
C ILE A 77 11.27 17.74 -6.62
N LEU A 78 10.06 17.25 -6.34
CA LEU A 78 9.50 16.05 -6.98
C LEU A 78 8.42 16.47 -7.97
N ASP A 79 8.78 16.49 -9.24
CA ASP A 79 7.83 16.79 -10.31
C ASP A 79 7.06 15.53 -10.70
N VAL A 80 5.73 15.63 -10.71
CA VAL A 80 4.86 14.55 -11.19
C VAL A 80 4.55 14.79 -12.66
N PRO A 81 4.96 13.90 -13.58
CA PRO A 81 4.70 14.08 -15.00
C PRO A 81 3.21 13.88 -15.33
N SER A 82 2.72 14.62 -16.32
CA SER A 82 1.37 14.39 -16.86
C SER A 82 1.33 13.12 -17.75
N PRO A 83 0.18 12.43 -17.84
CA PRO A 83 0.04 11.29 -18.74
C PRO A 83 0.24 11.68 -20.21
N ARG A 84 0.92 10.83 -20.98
CA ARG A 84 1.11 11.04 -22.43
C ARG A 84 -0.22 10.90 -23.18
N GLY A 85 -0.47 11.76 -24.16
CA GLY A 85 -1.66 11.68 -25.01
C GLY A 85 -1.74 10.39 -25.84
N GLN A 86 -2.95 9.86 -26.00
CA GLN A 86 -3.23 8.70 -26.85
C GLN A 86 -3.16 9.09 -28.32
N ILE A 87 -2.56 8.23 -29.15
CA ILE A 87 -2.54 8.41 -30.61
C ILE A 87 -3.63 7.54 -31.21
N THR A 88 -4.52 8.14 -31.98
CA THR A 88 -5.62 7.45 -32.67
C THR A 88 -5.51 7.60 -34.19
N ASP A 89 -6.03 6.64 -34.92
CA ASP A 89 -6.25 6.76 -36.37
C ASP A 89 -7.42 7.70 -36.70
N ARG A 90 -7.65 7.98 -37.99
CA ARG A 90 -8.79 8.76 -38.53
C ARG A 90 -10.15 8.25 -38.07
N ASN A 91 -10.25 6.94 -37.81
CA ASN A 91 -11.46 6.28 -37.34
C ASN A 91 -11.57 6.29 -35.79
N GLY A 92 -10.65 6.95 -35.08
CA GLY A 92 -10.63 7.00 -33.61
C GLY A 92 -10.05 5.75 -32.93
N VAL A 93 -9.55 4.77 -33.70
CA VAL A 93 -8.97 3.53 -33.14
C VAL A 93 -7.63 3.84 -32.47
N PRO A 94 -7.39 3.41 -31.22
CA PRO A 94 -6.11 3.61 -30.53
C PRO A 94 -4.98 2.87 -31.24
N LEU A 95 -3.93 3.59 -31.61
CA LEU A 95 -2.67 3.02 -32.12
C LEU A 95 -1.59 2.97 -31.04
N ALA A 96 -1.58 3.94 -30.12
CA ALA A 96 -0.65 3.96 -28.99
C ALA A 96 -1.36 4.43 -27.72
N GLN A 97 -1.25 3.62 -26.66
CA GLN A 97 -1.83 3.88 -25.34
C GLN A 97 -0.77 3.72 -24.26
N ASN A 98 -1.01 4.37 -23.12
CA ASN A 98 -0.17 4.20 -21.94
C ASN A 98 -0.69 3.01 -21.13
N ARG A 99 0.23 2.23 -20.58
CA ARG A 99 -0.06 1.22 -19.57
C ARG A 99 0.77 1.53 -18.34
N LEU A 100 0.14 1.42 -17.17
CA LEU A 100 0.84 1.57 -15.91
C LEU A 100 1.66 0.29 -15.62
N SER A 101 2.90 0.48 -15.19
CA SER A 101 3.79 -0.60 -14.74
C SER A 101 4.33 -0.26 -13.36
N TYR A 102 4.34 -1.23 -12.47
CA TYR A 102 4.89 -1.08 -11.12
C TYR A 102 6.28 -1.71 -11.07
N ASN A 103 7.22 -1.00 -10.46
CA ASN A 103 8.59 -1.47 -10.22
C ASN A 103 8.81 -1.56 -8.72
N LEU A 104 9.52 -2.61 -8.29
CA LEU A 104 9.94 -2.76 -6.91
C LEU A 104 11.33 -2.14 -6.73
N ALA A 105 11.47 -1.31 -5.71
CA ALA A 105 12.73 -0.66 -5.36
C ALA A 105 13.00 -0.68 -3.85
N ILE A 106 14.27 -0.65 -3.48
CA ILE A 106 14.75 -0.59 -2.10
C ILE A 106 15.18 0.84 -1.78
N ASN A 107 14.61 1.42 -0.73
CA ASN A 107 15.09 2.67 -0.17
C ASN A 107 16.16 2.40 0.88
N PHE A 108 17.31 3.07 0.75
CA PHE A 108 18.32 3.07 1.80
C PHE A 108 17.86 3.96 2.96
N PRO A 109 18.18 3.60 4.21
CA PRO A 109 17.88 4.45 5.34
C PRO A 109 18.73 5.73 5.27
N THR A 110 18.14 6.83 5.74
CA THR A 110 18.83 8.11 5.94
C THR A 110 19.11 8.28 7.43
N PRO A 111 20.33 8.65 7.85
CA PRO A 111 21.48 9.09 7.05
C PRO A 111 22.25 7.94 6.33
N LEU A 112 22.95 8.28 5.24
CA LEU A 112 23.67 7.34 4.38
C LEU A 112 25.07 6.97 4.90
N ASP A 113 25.11 6.42 6.12
CA ASP A 113 26.37 6.17 6.84
C ASP A 113 26.86 4.71 6.78
N PHE A 114 26.23 3.87 5.96
CA PHE A 114 26.63 2.47 5.82
C PHE A 114 28.00 2.32 5.17
N SER A 115 28.79 1.38 5.71
CA SER A 115 29.96 0.85 5.02
C SER A 115 29.53 0.01 3.81
N ASP A 116 30.44 -0.21 2.85
CA ASP A 116 30.14 -1.01 1.65
C ASP A 116 29.61 -2.41 2.00
N ALA A 117 30.19 -3.06 3.01
CA ALA A 117 29.76 -4.37 3.48
C ALA A 117 28.35 -4.33 4.09
N GLN A 118 28.05 -3.30 4.87
CA GLN A 118 26.72 -3.09 5.45
C GLN A 118 25.68 -2.82 4.37
N ALA A 119 25.99 -1.96 3.39
CA ALA A 119 25.10 -1.66 2.27
C ALA A 119 24.76 -2.92 1.46
N LEU A 120 25.77 -3.77 1.19
CA LEU A 120 25.54 -5.05 0.52
C LEU A 120 24.67 -5.98 1.37
N SER A 121 24.99 -6.15 2.66
CA SER A 121 24.20 -7.02 3.55
C SER A 121 22.74 -6.59 3.66
N PHE A 122 22.49 -5.28 3.75
CA PHE A 122 21.15 -4.71 3.80
C PHE A 122 20.36 -5.02 2.52
N VAL A 123 20.97 -4.80 1.34
CA VAL A 123 20.30 -5.09 0.07
C VAL A 123 20.06 -6.58 -0.10
N ARG A 124 20.99 -7.45 0.32
CA ARG A 124 20.82 -8.90 0.26
C ARG A 124 19.66 -9.37 1.14
N GLU A 125 19.56 -8.87 2.37
CA GLU A 125 18.43 -9.17 3.26
C GLU A 125 17.08 -8.75 2.63
N LYS A 126 17.04 -7.58 2.00
CA LYS A 126 15.83 -7.09 1.32
C LYS A 126 15.50 -7.86 0.04
N LEU A 127 16.51 -8.30 -0.71
CA LEU A 127 16.34 -9.17 -1.86
C LEU A 127 15.75 -10.51 -1.42
N ASP A 128 16.27 -11.14 -0.37
CA ASP A 128 15.74 -12.43 0.12
C ASP A 128 14.28 -12.31 0.55
N LYS A 129 13.88 -11.17 1.12
CA LYS A 129 12.47 -10.88 1.46
C LYS A 129 11.64 -10.68 0.19
N ALA A 130 12.13 -9.91 -0.76
CA ALA A 130 11.44 -9.63 -2.02
C ALA A 130 11.27 -10.89 -2.89
N GLU A 131 12.29 -11.77 -2.94
CA GLU A 131 12.21 -13.05 -3.67
C GLU A 131 11.13 -13.97 -3.09
N LYS A 132 10.96 -13.97 -1.76
CA LYS A 132 9.90 -14.73 -1.09
C LYS A 132 8.50 -14.19 -1.38
N LEU A 133 8.35 -12.87 -1.43
CA LEU A 133 7.05 -12.23 -1.71
C LEU A 133 6.64 -12.41 -3.18
N ILE A 134 7.58 -12.17 -4.10
CA ILE A 134 7.27 -12.17 -5.53
C ILE A 134 7.31 -13.60 -6.12
N GLY A 135 8.04 -14.53 -5.50
CA GLY A 135 8.21 -15.89 -6.02
C GLY A 135 9.13 -15.97 -7.25
N ARG A 136 9.93 -14.93 -7.52
CA ARG A 136 10.91 -14.88 -8.62
C ARG A 136 12.33 -14.63 -8.12
N THR A 137 13.32 -15.16 -8.82
CA THR A 137 14.73 -14.91 -8.50
C THR A 137 15.17 -13.53 -8.97
N LEU A 138 15.72 -12.71 -8.07
CA LEU A 138 16.17 -11.34 -8.32
C LEU A 138 17.69 -11.28 -8.25
N ARG A 139 18.35 -11.04 -9.40
CA ARG A 139 19.82 -11.00 -9.46
C ARG A 139 20.34 -9.61 -9.80
N ILE A 140 21.11 -9.06 -8.86
CA ILE A 140 21.80 -7.78 -8.98
C ILE A 140 23.26 -8.01 -8.58
N SER A 141 24.19 -7.41 -9.34
CA SER A 141 25.61 -7.49 -9.04
C SER A 141 25.99 -6.57 -7.88
N ASP A 142 26.91 -7.02 -7.03
CA ASP A 142 27.38 -6.24 -5.87
C ASP A 142 27.97 -4.89 -6.30
N GLN A 143 28.69 -4.88 -7.42
CA GLN A 143 29.21 -3.65 -8.01
C GLN A 143 28.11 -2.65 -8.38
N ALA A 144 26.99 -3.12 -8.94
CA ALA A 144 25.87 -2.24 -9.27
C ALA A 144 25.22 -1.64 -8.01
N ILE A 145 25.11 -2.44 -6.94
CA ILE A 145 24.58 -2.00 -5.65
C ILE A 145 25.48 -0.91 -5.04
N LEU A 146 26.78 -1.17 -4.93
CA LEU A 146 27.73 -0.20 -4.37
C LEU A 146 27.80 1.08 -5.21
N ARG A 147 27.78 0.95 -6.54
CA ARG A 147 27.75 2.10 -7.45
C ARG A 147 26.48 2.93 -7.25
N HIS A 148 25.32 2.30 -7.06
CA HIS A 148 24.07 3.00 -6.78
C HIS A 148 24.17 3.74 -5.44
N TYR A 149 24.57 3.03 -4.38
CA TYR A 149 24.67 3.58 -3.03
C TYR A 149 25.54 4.84 -2.96
N ARG A 150 26.75 4.78 -3.55
CA ARG A 150 27.70 5.91 -3.53
C ARG A 150 27.28 7.10 -4.37
N ASN A 151 26.71 6.88 -5.55
CA ASN A 151 26.41 7.97 -6.49
C ASN A 151 25.01 8.55 -6.32
N ARG A 152 24.07 7.77 -5.79
CA ARG A 152 22.64 8.11 -5.77
C ARG A 152 21.87 7.39 -4.66
N GLY A 153 22.48 7.13 -3.50
CA GLY A 153 21.82 6.37 -2.43
C GLY A 153 20.55 7.01 -1.84
N ILE A 154 20.31 8.31 -2.07
CA ILE A 154 19.03 8.96 -1.75
C ILE A 154 17.88 8.44 -2.61
N MET A 155 18.19 7.95 -3.83
CA MET A 155 17.20 7.44 -4.76
C MET A 155 16.91 5.97 -4.45
N PRO A 156 15.67 5.51 -4.72
CA PRO A 156 15.34 4.10 -4.63
C PRO A 156 16.20 3.24 -5.57
N LEU A 157 16.75 2.13 -5.07
CA LEU A 157 17.40 1.11 -5.88
C LEU A 157 16.35 0.19 -6.49
N GLU A 158 16.07 0.34 -7.78
CA GLU A 158 15.20 -0.59 -8.50
C GLU A 158 15.79 -2.00 -8.52
N ILE A 159 15.02 -2.96 -8.02
CA ILE A 159 15.41 -4.37 -7.97
C ILE A 159 14.66 -5.24 -8.95
N ALA A 160 13.46 -4.82 -9.33
CA ALA A 160 12.57 -5.65 -10.10
C ALA A 160 11.61 -4.78 -10.91
N GLN A 161 11.52 -5.05 -12.21
CA GLN A 161 10.69 -4.28 -13.14
C GLN A 161 9.43 -5.07 -13.52
N ASN A 162 8.38 -4.34 -13.91
CA ASN A 162 7.13 -4.86 -14.45
C ASN A 162 6.49 -5.95 -13.58
N LEU A 163 6.06 -5.59 -12.37
CA LEU A 163 5.26 -6.47 -11.53
C LEU A 163 3.93 -6.82 -12.20
N SER A 164 3.58 -8.10 -12.14
CA SER A 164 2.26 -8.62 -12.50
C SER A 164 1.24 -8.32 -11.41
N GLN A 165 -0.06 -8.44 -11.74
CA GLN A 165 -1.16 -8.12 -10.83
C GLN A 165 -1.04 -8.82 -9.48
N SER A 166 -0.77 -10.13 -9.52
CA SER A 166 -0.64 -10.95 -8.32
C SER A 166 0.56 -10.56 -7.47
N GLU A 167 1.63 -10.03 -8.07
CA GLU A 167 2.87 -9.71 -7.33
C GLU A 167 2.79 -8.38 -6.58
N TYR A 168 1.89 -7.47 -6.96
CA TYR A 168 1.75 -6.18 -6.30
C TYR A 168 0.54 -6.08 -5.36
N GLU A 169 -0.41 -7.03 -5.44
CA GLU A 169 -1.58 -7.10 -4.54
C GLU A 169 -1.33 -7.94 -3.27
N GLU A 170 -0.18 -8.60 -3.17
CA GLU A 170 0.34 -9.27 -1.96
C GLU A 170 0.68 -8.28 -0.82
#